data_AF-A0A7X2BSF1-F1
#
_entry.id   AF-A0A7X2BSF1-F1
#
_cell.length_a   1.000
_cell.length_b   1.000
_cell.length_c   1.000
_cell.angle_alpha   90.00
_cell.angle_beta   90.00
_cell.angle_gamma   90.00
#
_symmetry.space_group_name_H-M   'P 1'
#
loop_
_entity.id
_entity.type
_entity.pdbx_description
1 polymer ?
#
loop_
_entity_poly.entity_id
_entity_poly.type
_entity_poly.pdbx_seq_one_letter_code
_entity_poly.pdbx_strand_id
1 'polypeptide(L)'
;MTGNECEFVLEQPGMPPYPYQWSNEIAGVDCAGPYYWSEPPEDCTQVWGLVFTFPDDGGYLAGWSCGEMDLSGVSDEIHTSQIEAANAAELMAKVQAEKLLQASLND
;
A
#
# COMPACT_ATOMS: atom_id res chain seq x y z
N MET A 1 -4.44 0.88 -13.39
CA MET A 1 -5.10 1.96 -12.62
C MET A 1 -6.59 1.78 -12.75
N THR A 2 -7.20 1.08 -11.80
CA THR A 2 -8.65 1.06 -11.57
C THR A 2 -9.02 2.38 -10.89
N GLY A 3 -10.10 3.04 -11.34
CA GLY A 3 -10.37 4.45 -11.01
C GLY A 3 -10.92 4.73 -9.60
N ASN A 4 -10.72 3.81 -8.65
CA ASN A 4 -11.41 3.77 -7.36
C ASN A 4 -10.43 3.74 -6.17
N GLU A 5 -9.13 3.97 -6.39
CA GLU A 5 -8.13 4.14 -5.32
C GLU A 5 -8.48 5.40 -4.49
N CYS A 6 -8.56 5.28 -3.16
CA CYS A 6 -8.82 6.40 -2.25
C CYS A 6 -7.53 6.81 -1.52
N GLU A 7 -7.08 8.05 -1.76
CA GLU A 7 -5.85 8.60 -1.18
C GLU A 7 -6.09 9.32 0.16
N PHE A 8 -5.17 9.13 1.11
CA PHE A 8 -5.19 9.73 2.45
C PHE A 8 -3.75 9.84 3.00
N VAL A 9 -3.59 10.35 4.22
CA VAL A 9 -2.30 10.33 4.93
C VAL A 9 -2.40 9.35 6.09
N LEU A 10 -1.44 8.42 6.23
CA LEU A 10 -1.48 7.40 7.28
C LEU A 10 -1.50 8.04 8.68
N GLU A 11 -2.20 7.42 9.62
CA GLU A 11 -2.38 7.89 11.00
C GLU A 11 -3.11 9.25 11.17
N GLN A 12 -3.51 9.92 10.08
CA GLN A 12 -4.18 11.21 10.10
C GLN A 12 -5.71 11.13 9.96
N PRO A 13 -6.47 12.16 10.38
CA PRO A 13 -7.91 12.24 10.16
C PRO A 13 -8.27 12.19 8.67
N GLY A 14 -8.87 11.08 8.25
CA GLY A 14 -9.18 10.79 6.84
C GLY A 14 -8.83 9.35 6.43
N MET A 15 -7.92 8.68 7.14
CA MET A 15 -7.64 7.26 6.92
C MET A 15 -8.87 6.37 7.22
N PRO A 16 -8.96 5.16 6.64
CA PRO A 16 -10.00 4.20 6.99
C PRO A 16 -10.03 3.89 8.51
N PRO A 17 -11.21 3.83 9.16
CA PRO A 17 -11.33 3.65 10.61
C PRO A 17 -11.16 2.18 11.04
N TYR A 18 -10.18 1.49 10.47
CA TYR A 18 -9.94 0.05 10.61
C TYR A 18 -8.48 -0.21 10.99
N PRO A 19 -8.17 -1.30 11.72
CA PRO A 19 -6.79 -1.71 11.95
C PRO A 19 -6.11 -2.05 10.62
N TYR A 20 -4.85 -1.64 10.47
CA TYR A 20 -3.97 -2.04 9.38
C TYR A 20 -2.76 -2.80 9.91
N GLN A 21 -2.06 -3.46 8.99
CA GLN A 21 -0.74 -4.06 9.16
C GLN A 21 0.02 -3.95 7.84
N TRP A 22 1.35 -4.03 7.88
CA TRP A 22 2.16 -4.00 6.66
C TRP A 22 2.17 -5.38 5.97
N SER A 23 2.24 -5.40 4.63
CA SER A 23 2.17 -6.64 3.85
C SER A 23 3.29 -7.63 4.17
N ASN A 24 4.47 -7.14 4.55
CA ASN A 24 5.64 -7.93 4.97
C ASN A 24 5.49 -8.58 6.36
N GLU A 25 4.53 -8.15 7.18
CA GLU A 25 4.24 -8.74 8.49
C GLU A 25 3.31 -9.96 8.38
N ILE A 26 2.70 -10.18 7.21
CA ILE A 26 1.67 -11.18 6.98
C ILE A 26 2.31 -12.53 6.57
N ALA A 27 2.23 -13.51 7.47
CA ALA A 27 2.83 -14.82 7.28
C ALA A 27 2.25 -15.54 6.03
N GLY A 28 3.12 -15.89 5.08
CA GLY A 28 2.76 -16.58 3.84
C GLY A 28 2.62 -15.69 2.61
N VAL A 29 2.89 -14.39 2.75
CA VAL A 29 3.00 -13.44 1.62
C VAL A 29 4.43 -13.44 1.10
N ASP A 30 4.60 -13.49 -0.22
CA ASP A 30 5.91 -13.42 -0.88
C ASP A 30 6.30 -11.94 -1.09
N CYS A 31 6.50 -11.24 0.03
CA CYS A 31 6.80 -9.81 0.02
C CYS A 31 8.18 -9.55 -0.59
N ALA A 32 8.23 -8.68 -1.59
CA ALA A 32 9.47 -8.34 -2.31
C ALA A 32 10.40 -7.40 -1.51
N GLY A 33 9.94 -6.90 -0.36
CA GLY A 33 10.51 -5.77 0.35
C GLY A 33 9.94 -4.43 -0.18
N PRO A 34 10.39 -3.29 0.38
CA PRO A 34 9.95 -1.97 -0.08
C PRO A 34 10.31 -1.74 -1.55
N TYR A 35 9.39 -1.11 -2.27
CA TYR A 35 9.64 -0.67 -3.64
C TYR A 35 10.28 0.73 -3.65
N TYR A 36 11.51 0.81 -4.15
CA TYR A 36 12.32 2.03 -4.20
C TYR A 36 12.11 2.81 -5.51
N TRP A 37 12.23 4.15 -5.45
CA TRP A 37 12.07 5.00 -6.63
C TRP A 37 13.33 5.11 -7.49
N SER A 38 14.49 5.44 -6.90
CA SER A 38 15.69 5.77 -7.67
C SER A 38 16.99 5.15 -7.10
N GLU A 39 18.08 5.33 -7.84
CA GLU A 39 19.44 5.10 -7.34
C GLU A 39 20.12 6.45 -7.03
N PRO A 40 20.86 6.58 -5.91
CA PRO A 40 21.03 5.59 -4.85
C PRO A 40 19.78 5.47 -3.95
N PRO A 41 19.49 4.27 -3.40
CA PRO A 41 18.30 4.02 -2.59
C PRO A 41 18.32 4.67 -1.19
N GLU A 42 19.36 5.46 -0.87
CA GLU A 42 19.64 6.01 0.47
C GLU A 42 18.75 7.22 0.83
N ASP A 43 18.29 8.00 -0.16
CA ASP A 43 17.41 9.17 0.00
C ASP A 43 16.00 8.96 -0.59
N CYS A 44 15.61 7.70 -0.87
CA CYS A 44 14.36 7.38 -1.58
C CYS A 44 13.14 7.23 -0.66
N THR A 45 12.00 7.81 -1.07
CA THR A 45 10.68 7.36 -0.63
C THR A 45 10.51 5.86 -0.95
N GLN A 46 10.09 5.08 0.05
CA GLN A 46 9.88 3.65 -0.05
C GLN A 46 8.37 3.37 -0.06
N VAL A 47 7.88 2.69 -1.09
CA VAL A 47 6.46 2.32 -1.13
C VAL A 47 6.27 0.90 -0.59
N TRP A 48 5.42 0.79 0.42
CA TRP A 48 5.10 -0.44 1.16
C TRP A 48 3.65 -0.84 0.94
N GLY A 49 3.36 -2.14 0.95
CA GLY A 49 1.98 -2.65 0.93
C GLY A 49 1.31 -2.52 2.29
N LEU A 50 0.04 -2.14 2.30
CA LEU A 50 -0.82 -2.08 3.49
C LEU A 50 -2.04 -3.01 3.32
N VAL A 51 -2.45 -3.65 4.42
CA VAL A 51 -3.72 -4.38 4.48
C VAL A 51 -4.56 -3.88 5.64
N PHE A 52 -5.71 -3.28 5.35
CA PHE A 52 -6.73 -2.95 6.35
C PHE A 52 -7.65 -4.15 6.56
N THR A 53 -8.04 -4.41 7.81
CA THR A 53 -8.92 -5.53 8.19
C THR A 53 -10.26 -5.00 8.70
N PHE A 54 -11.37 -5.40 8.06
CA PHE A 54 -12.72 -5.08 8.56
C PHE A 54 -13.05 -5.89 9.82
N PRO A 55 -13.91 -5.36 10.72
CA PRO A 55 -14.46 -6.15 11.83
C PRO A 55 -15.38 -7.29 11.34
N ASP A 56 -15.68 -8.23 12.23
CA ASP A 56 -16.72 -9.26 12.08
C ASP A 56 -16.65 -10.09 10.77
N ASP A 57 -15.44 -10.51 10.39
CA ASP A 57 -15.12 -11.22 9.13
C ASP A 57 -15.55 -10.48 7.85
N GLY A 58 -15.67 -9.15 7.91
CA GLY A 58 -16.03 -8.28 6.77
C GLY A 58 -15.00 -8.23 5.63
N GLY A 59 -13.88 -8.95 5.74
CA GLY A 59 -12.83 -9.02 4.73
C GLY A 59 -11.67 -8.03 4.94
N TYR A 60 -10.94 -7.76 3.87
CA TYR A 60 -9.68 -7.03 3.87
C TYR A 60 -9.60 -6.07 2.67
N LEU A 61 -9.04 -4.87 2.86
CA LEU A 61 -8.70 -3.95 1.76
C LEU A 61 -7.19 -3.97 1.50
N ALA A 62 -6.82 -4.04 0.23
CA ALA A 62 -5.45 -3.81 -0.22
C ALA A 62 -5.14 -2.31 -0.33
N GLY A 63 -3.90 -1.91 -0.04
CA GLY A 63 -3.44 -0.53 -0.17
C GLY A 63 -1.91 -0.40 -0.21
N TRP A 64 -1.44 0.84 -0.22
CA TRP A 64 -0.03 1.23 -0.23
C TRP A 64 0.22 2.44 0.67
N SER A 65 1.46 2.62 1.13
CA SER A 65 1.92 3.89 1.72
C SER A 65 3.39 4.19 1.40
N CYS A 66 3.72 5.48 1.35
CA CYS A 66 5.08 6.01 1.33
C CYS A 66 5.79 5.93 2.71
N GLY A 67 5.03 5.71 3.79
CA GLY A 67 5.55 5.57 5.15
C GLY A 67 4.50 5.78 6.25
N GLU A 68 4.97 5.92 7.49
CA GLU A 68 4.17 6.42 8.61
C GLU A 68 3.97 7.95 8.47
N MET A 69 2.77 8.46 8.75
CA MET A 69 2.39 9.88 8.59
C MET A 69 2.56 10.47 7.17
N ASP A 70 2.74 9.64 6.13
CA ASP A 70 2.92 10.04 4.74
C ASP A 70 1.74 9.60 3.85
N LEU A 71 1.77 9.95 2.55
CA LEU A 71 0.74 9.64 1.57
C LEU A 71 0.52 8.12 1.42
N SER A 72 -0.75 7.73 1.45
CA SER A 72 -1.23 6.36 1.30
C SER A 72 -2.40 6.29 0.33
N GLY A 73 -2.68 5.10 -0.18
CA GLY A 73 -3.89 4.80 -0.94
C GLY A 73 -4.46 3.44 -0.59
N VAL A 74 -5.78 3.29 -0.69
CA VAL A 74 -6.50 2.02 -0.47
C VAL A 74 -7.45 1.73 -1.61
N SER A 75 -7.62 0.46 -1.97
CA SER A 75 -8.59 -0.02 -2.96
C SER A 75 -10.02 0.01 -2.39
N ASP A 76 -11.02 0.07 -3.27
CA ASP A 76 -12.42 -0.22 -2.92
C ASP A 76 -12.76 -1.73 -2.98
N GLU A 77 -11.84 -2.55 -3.54
CA GLU A 77 -11.99 -3.99 -3.62
C GLU A 77 -11.82 -4.66 -2.24
N ILE A 78 -12.86 -5.38 -1.80
CA ILE A 78 -12.85 -6.15 -0.56
C ILE A 78 -12.49 -7.60 -0.87
N HIS A 79 -11.32 -8.04 -0.42
CA HIS A 79 -10.88 -9.43 -0.50
C HIS A 79 -11.36 -10.22 0.72
N THR A 80 -11.71 -11.50 0.53
CA THR A 80 -12.10 -12.39 1.63
C THR A 80 -10.91 -13.07 2.30
N SER A 81 -9.73 -13.07 1.66
CA SER A 81 -8.49 -13.62 2.17
C SER A 81 -7.46 -12.52 2.46
N GLN A 82 -6.87 -12.57 3.65
CA GLN A 82 -5.81 -11.66 4.08
C GLN A 82 -4.57 -11.74 3.18
N ILE A 83 -4.26 -12.94 2.66
CA ILE A 83 -3.13 -13.18 1.74
C ILE A 83 -3.45 -12.66 0.34
N GLU A 84 -4.70 -12.70 -0.11
CA GLU A 84 -5.09 -12.10 -1.39
C GLU A 84 -5.00 -10.57 -1.34
N ALA A 85 -5.50 -9.96 -0.26
CA ALA A 85 -5.34 -8.52 -0.02
C ALA A 85 -3.86 -8.11 0.07
N ALA A 86 -3.01 -8.92 0.70
CA ALA A 86 -1.59 -8.62 0.82
C ALA A 86 -0.85 -8.72 -0.52
N ASN A 87 -1.13 -9.73 -1.35
CA ASN A 87 -0.56 -9.83 -2.70
C ASN A 87 -1.06 -8.70 -3.62
N ALA A 88 -2.31 -8.25 -3.43
CA ALA A 88 -2.83 -7.07 -4.11
C ALA A 88 -2.15 -5.78 -3.58
N ALA A 89 -1.88 -5.68 -2.27
CA ALA A 89 -1.16 -4.56 -1.66
C ALA A 89 0.29 -4.45 -2.13
N GLU A 90 1.01 -5.56 -2.25
CA GLU A 90 2.34 -5.60 -2.89
C GLU A 90 2.27 -5.08 -4.34
N LEU A 91 1.28 -5.53 -5.12
CA LEU A 91 1.09 -5.07 -6.50
C LEU A 91 0.72 -3.58 -6.57
N MET A 92 -0.11 -3.08 -5.65
CA MET A 92 -0.46 -1.67 -5.55
C MET A 92 0.76 -0.82 -5.16
N ALA A 93 1.53 -1.25 -4.16
CA ALA A 93 2.75 -0.58 -3.74
C ALA A 93 3.80 -0.56 -4.85
N LYS A 94 3.94 -1.65 -5.61
CA LYS A 94 4.79 -1.70 -6.80
C LYS A 94 4.32 -0.74 -7.89
N VAL A 95 3.03 -0.76 -8.25
CA VAL A 95 2.47 0.13 -9.29
C VAL A 95 2.51 1.60 -8.85
N GLN A 96 2.35 1.87 -7.56
CA GLN A 96 2.51 3.21 -7.01
C GLN A 96 3.98 3.64 -6.98
N ALA A 97 4.93 2.76 -6.65
CA ALA A 97 6.34 3.03 -6.88
C ALA A 97 6.58 3.34 -8.36
N GLU A 98 6.12 2.52 -9.31
CA GLU A 98 6.22 2.75 -10.77
C GLU A 98 5.49 4.03 -11.27
N LYS A 99 4.58 4.62 -10.47
CA LYS A 99 3.99 5.97 -10.68
C LYS A 99 4.79 7.11 -10.01
N LEU A 100 5.33 6.89 -8.80
CA LEU A 100 5.84 7.91 -7.87
C LEU A 100 7.26 8.40 -8.12
N LEU A 101 8.11 7.51 -8.72
CA LEU A 101 10.21 7.42 -10.70
C LEU A 101 10.13 8.05 -12.17
N GLN A 102 9.43 7.41 -13.12
CA GLN A 102 8.81 8.04 -14.30
C GLN A 102 8.34 9.51 -14.15
N ALA A 103 7.78 9.95 -13.02
CA ALA A 103 7.31 11.31 -12.80
C ALA A 103 8.46 12.29 -12.48
N SER A 104 9.52 11.86 -11.79
CA SER A 104 10.73 12.66 -11.54
C SER A 104 11.79 12.49 -12.64
N LEU A 105 11.58 11.56 -13.57
CA LEU A 105 12.23 11.55 -14.88
C LEU A 105 11.57 12.53 -15.87
N ASN A 106 10.42 13.13 -15.49
CA ASN A 106 9.65 14.08 -16.30
C ASN A 106 9.66 15.52 -15.71
N ASP A 107 10.40 15.77 -14.61
CA ASP A 107 10.46 17.02 -13.85
C ASP A 107 11.89 17.62 -13.88
#